data_AF-I3R998-F1
#
_entry.id   AF-I3R998-F1
#
_cell.length_a   1.000
_cell.length_b   1.000
_cell.length_c   1.000
_cell.angle_alpha   90.00
_cell.angle_beta   90.00
_cell.angle_gamma   90.00
#
_symmetry.space_group_name_H-M   'P 1'
#
loop_
_entity.id
_entity.type
_entity.pdbx_description
1 polymer ?
#
loop_
_entity_poly.entity_id
_entity_poly.type
_entity_poly.pdbx_seq_one_letter_code
_entity_poly.pdbx_strand_id
1 'polypeptide(L)'
;MTSASTSIAPGPELLNERSIGGILVHLLSIPTGVVGAGIVYLVATNEFTKRNARNALDWHLAVLALTVLTFGSAFTYAELTGQGITNGVPLSAPIAAGGSFVISALFLVWMIITTCTFLVGFIATGKAIFGDAWRYPLTPALVERFSSQVELPGGWPIVIVGYVVFAPLVIGGVFLGPHEGAAFFATVFGLFGLILVLTPLTGVAMYLHAKRASQTDTAWEPHTAAYIGAPVLVAVLAYALSGAFTDSINPGGDAMYVFLAAFWVTSITYVIRWKTALN
;
A
#
# COMPACT_ATOMS: atom_id res chain seq x y z
N MET A 1 -11.10 -60.84 12.87
CA MET A 1 -11.83 -59.56 12.78
C MET A 1 -10.80 -58.48 12.52
N THR A 2 -10.71 -58.01 11.28
CA THR A 2 -9.80 -56.94 10.85
C THR A 2 -10.52 -55.60 11.04
N SER A 3 -9.99 -54.77 11.93
CA SER A 3 -10.50 -53.41 12.17
C SER A 3 -10.12 -52.52 10.98
N ALA A 4 -11.12 -52.11 10.19
CA ALA A 4 -10.93 -51.09 9.16
C ALA A 4 -10.78 -49.72 9.84
N SER A 5 -9.62 -49.10 9.70
CA SER A 5 -9.40 -47.71 10.08
C SER A 5 -10.16 -46.80 9.11
N THR A 6 -11.18 -46.12 9.60
CA THR A 6 -11.93 -45.11 8.84
C THR A 6 -11.01 -43.93 8.54
N SER A 7 -10.54 -43.82 7.29
CA SER A 7 -9.83 -42.65 6.79
C SER A 7 -10.78 -41.45 6.83
N ILE A 8 -10.49 -40.47 7.67
CA ILE A 8 -11.18 -39.18 7.66
C ILE A 8 -10.82 -38.50 6.34
N ALA A 9 -11.79 -38.30 5.45
CA ALA A 9 -11.57 -37.61 4.19
C ALA A 9 -10.99 -36.20 4.47
N PRO A 10 -9.90 -35.79 3.80
CA PRO A 10 -9.40 -34.42 3.90
C PRO A 10 -10.54 -33.44 3.55
N GLY A 11 -10.61 -32.31 4.24
CA GLY A 11 -11.54 -31.22 3.85
C GLY A 11 -11.35 -30.82 2.38
N PRO A 12 -12.31 -30.12 1.76
CA PRO A 12 -12.36 -29.95 0.30
C PRO A 12 -11.04 -29.42 -0.26
N GLU A 13 -10.28 -30.26 -0.99
CA GLU A 13 -8.97 -29.92 -1.57
C GLU A 13 -9.02 -28.66 -2.44
N LEU A 14 -10.19 -28.38 -3.02
CA LEU A 14 -10.46 -27.20 -3.85
C LEU A 14 -10.18 -25.87 -3.15
N LEU A 15 -10.35 -25.73 -1.83
CA LEU A 15 -10.03 -24.48 -1.12
C LEU A 15 -8.53 -24.31 -0.84
N ASN A 16 -7.81 -25.42 -0.70
CA ASN A 16 -6.35 -25.41 -0.59
C ASN A 16 -5.70 -25.08 -1.95
N GLU A 17 -6.32 -25.54 -3.04
CA GLU A 17 -5.91 -25.22 -4.41
C GLU A 17 -6.34 -23.82 -4.86
N ARG A 18 -7.52 -23.35 -4.43
CA ARG A 18 -8.17 -22.10 -4.85
C ARG A 18 -8.54 -21.25 -3.64
N SER A 19 -7.53 -20.65 -3.06
CA SER A 19 -7.70 -19.79 -1.89
C SER A 19 -8.48 -18.51 -2.22
N ILE A 20 -9.39 -18.13 -1.31
CA ILE A 20 -10.19 -16.88 -1.40
C ILE A 20 -9.28 -15.65 -1.56
N GLY A 21 -8.13 -15.63 -0.87
CA GLY A 21 -7.14 -14.56 -1.01
C GLY A 21 -6.60 -14.42 -2.44
N GLY A 22 -6.38 -15.54 -3.14
CA GLY A 22 -5.93 -15.53 -4.53
C GLY A 22 -6.99 -15.03 -5.52
N ILE A 23 -8.27 -15.17 -5.18
CA ILE A 23 -9.38 -14.64 -5.97
C ILE A 23 -9.55 -13.14 -5.70
N LEU A 24 -9.65 -12.77 -4.43
CA LEU A 24 -10.00 -11.40 -4.02
C LEU A 24 -8.86 -10.40 -4.17
N VAL A 25 -7.60 -10.85 -4.29
CA VAL A 25 -6.45 -9.93 -4.43
C VAL A 25 -6.59 -9.00 -5.63
N HIS A 26 -7.15 -9.48 -6.75
CA HIS A 26 -7.35 -8.68 -7.95
C HIS A 26 -8.35 -7.55 -7.70
N LEU A 27 -9.50 -7.86 -7.08
CA LEU A 27 -10.52 -6.88 -6.71
C LEU A 27 -10.02 -5.89 -5.66
N LEU A 28 -9.28 -6.37 -4.66
CA LEU A 28 -8.69 -5.54 -3.62
C LEU A 28 -7.67 -4.56 -4.22
N SER A 29 -6.86 -5.03 -5.17
CA SER A 29 -5.79 -4.24 -5.78
C SER A 29 -6.30 -3.13 -6.71
N ILE A 30 -7.51 -3.21 -7.25
CA ILE A 30 -8.07 -2.14 -8.12
C ILE A 30 -8.10 -0.79 -7.39
N PRO A 31 -8.76 -0.65 -6.22
CA PRO A 31 -8.80 0.63 -5.50
C PRO A 31 -7.53 0.93 -4.71
N THR A 32 -6.68 -0.07 -4.42
CA THR A 32 -5.51 0.09 -3.52
C THR A 32 -4.15 0.04 -4.25
N GLY A 33 -4.15 -0.28 -5.53
CA GLY A 33 -2.97 -0.36 -6.38
C GLY A 33 -1.90 -1.32 -5.87
N VAL A 34 -0.64 -0.84 -5.95
CA VAL A 34 0.57 -1.55 -5.50
C VAL A 34 0.48 -1.96 -4.04
N VAL A 35 -0.16 -1.14 -3.21
CA VAL A 35 -0.21 -1.35 -1.77
C VAL A 35 -1.02 -2.59 -1.43
N GLY A 36 -2.26 -2.72 -1.92
CA GLY A 36 -3.07 -3.90 -1.61
C GLY A 36 -2.50 -5.18 -2.21
N ALA A 37 -2.04 -5.15 -3.46
CA ALA A 37 -1.38 -6.31 -4.06
C ALA A 37 -0.10 -6.71 -3.30
N GLY A 38 0.70 -5.71 -2.89
CA GLY A 38 1.92 -5.89 -2.11
C GLY A 38 1.66 -6.48 -0.73
N ILE A 39 0.69 -5.97 0.01
CA ILE A 39 0.30 -6.50 1.32
C ILE A 39 -0.06 -7.97 1.19
N VAL A 40 -0.95 -8.32 0.25
CA VAL A 40 -1.37 -9.72 0.06
C VAL A 40 -0.17 -10.59 -0.30
N TYR A 41 0.71 -10.14 -1.21
CA TYR A 41 1.91 -10.88 -1.60
C TYR A 41 2.85 -11.15 -0.40
N LEU A 42 3.03 -10.17 0.48
CA LEU A 42 3.90 -10.26 1.64
C LEU A 42 3.37 -11.19 2.74
N VAL A 43 2.05 -11.21 2.96
CA VAL A 43 1.43 -12.00 4.04
C VAL A 43 0.95 -13.38 3.62
N ALA A 44 0.81 -13.63 2.31
CA ALA A 44 0.31 -14.88 1.78
C ALA A 44 1.25 -16.06 2.05
N THR A 45 0.70 -17.12 2.65
CA THR A 45 1.37 -18.42 2.83
C THR A 45 0.93 -19.46 1.79
N ASN A 46 -0.28 -19.31 1.23
CA ASN A 46 -0.79 -20.21 0.20
C ASN A 46 -0.19 -19.85 -1.17
N GLU A 47 0.37 -20.83 -1.87
CA GLU A 47 1.05 -20.65 -3.16
C GLU A 47 0.15 -20.08 -4.25
N PHE A 48 -1.15 -20.42 -4.26
CA PHE A 48 -2.10 -19.86 -5.21
C PHE A 48 -2.37 -18.37 -4.93
N THR A 49 -2.56 -17.99 -3.65
CA THR A 49 -2.68 -16.57 -3.27
C THR A 49 -1.42 -15.82 -3.63
N LYS A 50 -0.24 -16.34 -3.29
CA LYS A 50 1.04 -15.66 -3.49
C LYS A 50 1.34 -15.43 -4.97
N ARG A 51 1.06 -16.41 -5.84
CA ARG A 51 1.20 -16.26 -7.31
C ARG A 51 0.24 -15.22 -7.88
N ASN A 52 -1.03 -15.24 -7.49
CA ASN A 52 -1.99 -14.23 -7.95
C ASN A 52 -1.63 -12.82 -7.46
N ALA A 53 -1.23 -12.69 -6.20
CA ALA A 53 -0.81 -11.42 -5.62
C ALA A 53 0.45 -10.87 -6.31
N ARG A 54 1.41 -11.73 -6.65
CA ARG A 54 2.57 -11.34 -7.45
C ARG A 54 2.17 -10.79 -8.82
N ASN A 55 1.29 -11.48 -9.54
CA ASN A 55 0.84 -11.04 -10.86
C ASN A 55 0.09 -9.71 -10.79
N ALA A 56 -0.76 -9.51 -9.78
CA ALA A 56 -1.43 -8.24 -9.54
C ALA A 56 -0.41 -7.14 -9.18
N LEU A 57 0.59 -7.45 -8.36
CA LEU A 57 1.63 -6.51 -7.95
C LEU A 57 2.48 -6.06 -9.15
N ASP A 58 2.89 -6.98 -10.02
CA ASP A 58 3.60 -6.66 -11.25
C ASP A 58 2.79 -5.69 -12.13
N TRP A 59 1.48 -5.90 -12.27
CA TRP A 59 0.59 -5.00 -13.02
C TRP A 59 0.56 -3.60 -12.41
N HIS A 60 0.29 -3.52 -11.11
CA HIS A 60 0.17 -2.24 -10.44
C HIS A 60 1.49 -1.49 -10.33
N LEU A 61 2.63 -2.18 -10.29
CA LEU A 61 3.95 -1.55 -10.38
C LEU A 61 4.15 -0.91 -11.77
N ALA A 62 3.71 -1.57 -12.84
CA ALA A 62 3.74 -0.99 -14.19
C ALA A 62 2.81 0.23 -14.30
N VAL A 63 1.59 0.15 -13.76
CA VAL A 63 0.64 1.28 -13.71
C VAL A 63 1.20 2.44 -12.88
N LEU A 64 1.85 2.14 -11.74
CA LEU A 64 2.49 3.15 -10.91
C LEU A 64 3.64 3.84 -11.66
N ALA A 65 4.49 3.07 -12.34
CA ALA A 65 5.58 3.63 -13.14
C ALA A 65 5.05 4.55 -14.25
N LEU A 66 3.99 4.14 -14.95
CA LEU A 66 3.32 4.98 -15.94
C LEU A 66 2.71 6.23 -15.31
N THR A 67 2.09 6.11 -14.14
CA THR A 67 1.52 7.25 -13.40
C THR A 67 2.60 8.26 -13.03
N VAL A 68 3.71 7.81 -12.45
CA VAL A 68 4.85 8.67 -12.10
C VAL A 68 5.43 9.34 -13.35
N LEU A 69 5.58 8.59 -14.45
CA LEU A 69 6.06 9.14 -15.70
C LEU A 69 5.10 10.21 -16.25
N THR A 70 3.81 9.94 -16.30
CA THR A 70 2.78 10.87 -16.80
C THR A 70 2.71 12.14 -15.97
N PHE A 71 2.49 12.04 -14.67
CA PHE A 71 2.31 13.20 -13.81
C PHE A 71 3.62 13.93 -13.53
N GLY A 72 4.74 13.21 -13.42
CA GLY A 72 6.07 13.83 -13.32
C GLY A 72 6.42 14.63 -14.56
N SER A 73 6.11 14.10 -15.76
CA SER A 73 6.31 14.82 -17.02
C SER A 73 5.37 16.00 -17.15
N ALA A 74 4.10 15.86 -16.76
CA ALA A 74 3.11 16.94 -16.79
C ALA A 74 3.49 18.08 -15.85
N PHE A 75 3.93 17.76 -14.63
CA PHE A 75 4.45 18.72 -13.67
C PHE A 75 5.67 19.45 -14.25
N THR A 76 6.66 18.71 -14.76
CA THR A 76 7.86 19.29 -15.38
C THR A 76 7.50 20.19 -16.56
N TYR A 77 6.55 19.79 -17.40
CA TYR A 77 6.08 20.58 -18.53
C TYR A 77 5.39 21.88 -18.07
N ALA A 78 4.59 21.85 -17.00
CA ALA A 78 3.97 23.04 -16.44
C ALA A 78 5.03 24.05 -15.95
N GLU A 79 6.05 23.58 -15.21
CA GLU A 79 7.19 24.42 -14.78
C GLU A 79 7.89 25.06 -15.98
N LEU A 80 8.16 24.26 -17.01
CA LEU A 80 8.88 24.71 -18.20
C LEU A 80 8.05 25.58 -19.15
N THR A 81 6.76 25.79 -18.89
CA THR A 81 5.88 26.67 -19.68
C THR A 81 5.39 27.89 -18.91
N GLY A 82 5.93 28.11 -17.70
CA GLY A 82 5.54 29.23 -16.83
C GLY A 82 4.13 29.06 -16.22
N GLN A 83 3.55 27.87 -16.31
CA GLN A 83 2.29 27.48 -15.66
C GLN A 83 2.52 26.78 -14.31
N GLY A 84 3.78 26.47 -14.01
CA GLY A 84 4.19 25.80 -12.78
C GLY A 84 4.24 26.73 -11.58
N ILE A 85 4.72 26.19 -10.47
CA ILE A 85 4.77 26.85 -9.16
C ILE A 85 6.16 27.38 -8.82
N THR A 86 7.17 27.08 -9.65
CA THR A 86 8.51 27.63 -9.53
C THR A 86 8.71 28.74 -10.56
N ASN A 87 9.47 29.78 -10.20
CA ASN A 87 9.80 30.88 -11.12
C ASN A 87 10.90 30.48 -12.13
N GLY A 88 10.72 29.34 -12.78
CA GLY A 88 11.63 28.81 -13.79
C GLY A 88 11.62 29.63 -15.08
N VAL A 89 12.68 29.50 -15.87
CA VAL A 89 12.74 30.12 -17.21
C VAL A 89 11.90 29.29 -18.18
N PRO A 90 10.89 29.88 -18.84
CA PRO A 90 10.03 29.14 -19.76
C PRO A 90 10.76 28.76 -21.05
N LEU A 91 10.36 27.63 -21.63
CA LEU A 91 10.82 27.16 -22.93
C LEU A 91 10.36 28.08 -24.06
N SER A 92 11.07 28.02 -25.20
CA SER A 92 10.61 28.68 -26.42
C SER A 92 9.32 28.04 -26.94
N ALA A 93 8.48 28.84 -27.61
CA ALA A 93 7.14 28.43 -28.06
C ALA A 93 7.13 27.14 -28.92
N PRO A 94 8.07 26.90 -29.86
CA PRO A 94 8.07 25.66 -30.63
C PRO A 94 8.33 24.40 -29.79
N ILE A 95 9.22 24.50 -28.78
CA ILE A 95 9.54 23.38 -27.89
C ILE A 95 8.34 23.10 -26.97
N ALA A 96 7.73 24.14 -26.43
CA ALA A 96 6.51 24.02 -25.63
C ALA A 96 5.37 23.35 -26.43
N ALA A 97 5.14 23.78 -27.68
CA ALA A 97 4.13 23.17 -28.55
C ALA A 97 4.39 21.67 -28.75
N GLY A 98 5.62 21.26 -29.08
CA GLY A 98 6.00 19.85 -29.20
C GLY A 98 5.78 19.06 -27.91
N GLY A 99 6.16 19.63 -26.76
CA GLY A 99 5.95 19.02 -25.44
C GLY A 99 4.47 18.76 -25.15
N SER A 100 3.57 19.68 -25.52
CA SER A 100 2.13 19.54 -25.28
C SER A 100 1.53 18.29 -25.95
N PHE A 101 1.97 17.96 -27.18
CA PHE A 101 1.52 16.76 -27.88
C PHE A 101 1.98 15.48 -27.18
N VAL A 102 3.25 15.45 -26.73
CA VAL A 102 3.81 14.30 -26.01
C VAL A 102 3.08 14.08 -24.69
N ILE A 103 2.86 15.15 -23.90
CA ILE A 103 2.15 15.07 -22.63
C ILE A 103 0.70 14.62 -22.85
N SER A 104 0.01 15.17 -23.86
CA SER A 104 -1.37 14.77 -24.19
C SER A 104 -1.46 13.29 -24.58
N ALA A 105 -0.53 12.80 -25.39
CA ALA A 105 -0.47 11.39 -25.77
C ALA A 105 -0.20 10.48 -24.54
N LEU A 106 0.71 10.90 -23.66
CA LEU A 106 1.04 10.18 -22.43
C LEU A 106 -0.16 10.12 -21.47
N PHE A 107 -0.92 11.21 -21.33
CA PHE A 107 -2.18 11.22 -20.57
C PHE A 107 -3.23 10.30 -21.18
N LEU A 108 -3.39 10.29 -22.51
CA LEU A 108 -4.31 9.39 -23.18
C LEU A 108 -3.96 7.92 -22.91
N VAL A 109 -2.67 7.56 -23.03
CA VAL A 109 -2.19 6.21 -22.70
C VAL A 109 -2.45 5.88 -21.23
N TRP A 110 -2.15 6.79 -20.31
CA TRP A 110 -2.43 6.59 -18.88
C TRP A 110 -3.91 6.38 -18.58
N MET A 111 -4.81 7.15 -19.22
CA MET A 111 -6.25 6.99 -19.08
C MET A 111 -6.72 5.63 -19.60
N ILE A 112 -6.22 5.19 -20.75
CA ILE A 112 -6.52 3.88 -21.32
C ILE A 112 -6.06 2.77 -20.36
N ILE A 113 -4.82 2.80 -19.89
CA ILE A 113 -4.27 1.78 -18.99
C ILE A 113 -4.98 1.75 -17.64
N THR A 114 -5.33 2.92 -17.09
CA THR A 114 -6.12 3.03 -15.85
C THR A 114 -7.50 2.41 -16.04
N THR A 115 -8.16 2.67 -17.17
CA THR A 115 -9.46 2.06 -17.50
C THR A 115 -9.32 0.55 -17.70
N CYS A 116 -8.28 0.12 -18.43
CA CYS A 116 -7.99 -1.29 -18.65
C CYS A 116 -7.74 -2.03 -17.33
N THR A 117 -7.14 -1.39 -16.32
CA THR A 117 -6.89 -2.01 -15.00
C THR A 117 -8.15 -2.62 -14.39
N PHE A 118 -9.31 -1.99 -14.55
CA PHE A 118 -10.59 -2.56 -14.15
C PHE A 118 -10.91 -3.82 -14.95
N LEU A 119 -10.85 -3.74 -16.28
CA LEU A 119 -11.16 -4.86 -17.18
C LEU A 119 -10.25 -6.07 -16.92
N VAL A 120 -8.93 -5.87 -16.90
CA VAL A 120 -7.97 -6.95 -16.67
C VAL A 120 -8.04 -7.46 -15.23
N GLY A 121 -8.37 -6.62 -14.25
CA GLY A 121 -8.61 -7.04 -12.87
C GLY A 121 -9.82 -7.96 -12.73
N PHE A 122 -10.93 -7.65 -13.42
CA PHE A 122 -12.10 -8.55 -13.44
C PHE A 122 -11.81 -9.86 -14.18
N ILE A 123 -11.08 -9.82 -15.30
CA ILE A 123 -10.65 -11.02 -16.02
C ILE A 123 -9.77 -11.89 -15.13
N ALA A 124 -8.78 -11.29 -14.45
CA ALA A 124 -7.88 -11.99 -13.54
C ALA A 124 -8.65 -12.63 -12.37
N THR A 125 -9.65 -11.91 -11.82
CA THR A 125 -10.56 -12.46 -10.81
C THR A 125 -11.32 -13.68 -11.34
N GLY A 126 -11.91 -13.59 -12.53
CA GLY A 126 -12.60 -14.71 -13.17
C GLY A 126 -11.69 -15.91 -13.39
N LYS A 127 -10.47 -15.67 -13.90
CA LYS A 127 -9.45 -16.71 -14.07
C LYS A 127 -9.07 -17.37 -12.74
N ALA A 128 -8.92 -16.59 -11.68
CA ALA A 128 -8.61 -17.11 -10.36
C ALA A 128 -9.75 -17.97 -9.78
N ILE A 129 -11.03 -17.65 -10.03
CA ILE A 129 -12.16 -18.51 -9.66
C ILE A 129 -12.05 -19.91 -10.29
N PHE A 130 -11.56 -19.98 -11.53
CA PHE A 130 -11.32 -21.24 -12.24
C PHE A 130 -9.96 -21.88 -11.90
N GLY A 131 -9.21 -21.33 -10.95
CA GLY A 131 -7.93 -21.89 -10.47
C GLY A 131 -6.71 -21.50 -11.30
N ASP A 132 -6.83 -20.52 -12.20
CA ASP A 132 -5.71 -20.02 -13.00
C ASP A 132 -5.09 -18.78 -12.34
N ALA A 133 -3.79 -18.85 -12.03
CA ALA A 133 -3.00 -17.71 -11.57
C ALA A 133 -2.53 -16.89 -12.78
N TRP A 134 -3.51 -16.24 -13.44
CA TRP A 134 -3.31 -15.58 -14.71
C TRP A 134 -2.35 -14.39 -14.59
N ARG A 135 -1.40 -14.31 -15.53
CA ARG A 135 -0.47 -13.19 -15.63
C ARG A 135 -1.06 -12.11 -16.54
N TYR A 136 -1.03 -10.87 -16.05
CA TYR A 136 -1.53 -9.72 -16.79
C TYR A 136 -0.74 -9.54 -18.11
N PRO A 137 -1.41 -9.12 -19.20
CA PRO A 137 -0.77 -8.95 -20.49
C PRO A 137 0.27 -7.82 -20.42
N LEU A 138 1.34 -7.96 -21.19
CA LEU A 138 2.40 -6.94 -21.34
C LEU A 138 3.07 -6.51 -20.02
N THR A 139 2.95 -7.32 -18.97
CA THR A 139 3.45 -6.96 -17.66
C THR A 139 4.85 -7.56 -17.41
N PRO A 140 5.87 -6.75 -17.11
CA PRO A 140 7.19 -7.26 -16.75
C PRO A 140 7.14 -8.05 -15.43
N ALA A 141 7.99 -9.07 -15.29
CA ALA A 141 8.12 -9.86 -14.05
C ALA A 141 9.03 -9.12 -13.06
N LEU A 142 8.57 -7.98 -12.54
CA LEU A 142 9.37 -7.11 -11.68
C LEU A 142 9.64 -7.76 -10.33
N VAL A 143 8.60 -8.31 -9.70
CA VAL A 143 8.70 -8.93 -8.38
C VAL A 143 9.66 -10.10 -8.41
N GLU A 144 9.56 -10.98 -9.42
CA GLU A 144 10.49 -12.10 -9.57
C GLU A 144 11.93 -11.65 -9.82
N ARG A 145 12.11 -10.57 -10.60
CA ARG A 145 13.44 -10.05 -10.93
C ARG A 145 14.13 -9.37 -9.75
N PHE A 146 13.37 -8.71 -8.88
CA PHE A 146 13.92 -7.83 -7.84
C PHE A 146 13.70 -8.31 -6.41
N SER A 147 12.89 -9.35 -6.15
CA SER A 147 12.59 -9.82 -4.79
C SER A 147 13.85 -10.15 -3.98
N SER A 148 14.82 -10.82 -4.59
CA SER A 148 16.09 -11.19 -3.94
C SER A 148 16.95 -10.00 -3.53
N GLN A 149 16.73 -8.83 -4.14
CA GLN A 149 17.44 -7.59 -3.81
C GLN A 149 16.75 -6.80 -2.69
N VAL A 150 15.48 -7.11 -2.40
CA VAL A 150 14.62 -6.39 -1.44
C VAL A 150 14.43 -7.18 -0.14
N GLU A 151 14.85 -8.44 -0.07
CA GLU A 151 14.92 -9.21 1.18
C GLU A 151 15.99 -8.62 2.11
N LEU A 152 15.62 -7.58 2.88
CA LEU A 152 16.48 -6.98 3.89
C LEU A 152 16.60 -7.93 5.10
N PRO A 153 17.80 -8.48 5.41
CA PRO A 153 18.02 -9.24 6.63
C PRO A 153 17.72 -8.36 7.85
N GLY A 154 16.68 -8.71 8.61
CA GLY A 154 16.24 -7.91 9.76
C GLY A 154 15.56 -6.58 9.41
N GLY A 155 15.05 -6.39 8.18
CA GLY A 155 14.61 -5.08 7.68
C GLY A 155 13.22 -4.60 8.14
N TRP A 156 12.29 -5.47 8.52
CA TRP A 156 10.92 -5.04 8.87
C TRP A 156 10.86 -3.97 9.99
N PRO A 157 11.67 -4.06 11.06
CA PRO A 157 11.74 -3.00 12.05
C PRO A 157 12.19 -1.62 11.53
N ILE A 158 12.97 -1.55 10.44
CA ILE A 158 13.39 -0.24 9.88
C ILE A 158 12.20 0.53 9.33
N VAL A 159 11.19 -0.17 8.80
CA VAL A 159 9.94 0.43 8.33
C VAL A 159 9.19 1.06 9.49
N ILE A 160 9.09 0.33 10.61
CA ILE A 160 8.39 0.79 11.81
C ILE A 160 9.08 2.03 12.39
N VAL A 161 10.40 1.99 12.53
CA VAL A 161 11.20 3.14 12.98
C VAL A 161 11.07 4.32 12.02
N GLY A 162 11.12 4.06 10.71
CA GLY A 162 10.89 5.06 9.67
C GLY A 162 9.54 5.74 9.85
N TYR A 163 8.45 4.99 10.02
CA TYR A 163 7.12 5.55 10.29
C TYR A 163 7.08 6.42 11.55
N VAL A 164 7.65 5.94 12.66
CA VAL A 164 7.70 6.71 13.92
C VAL A 164 8.38 8.07 13.75
N VAL A 165 9.41 8.15 12.90
CA VAL A 165 10.15 9.40 12.63
C VAL A 165 9.41 10.28 11.61
N PHE A 166 8.95 9.72 10.49
CA PHE A 166 8.40 10.49 9.38
C PHE A 166 6.95 10.95 9.61
N ALA A 167 6.13 10.16 10.30
CA ALA A 167 4.73 10.50 10.55
C ALA A 167 4.54 11.89 11.19
N PRO A 168 5.20 12.24 12.32
CA PRO A 168 5.03 13.55 12.94
C PRO A 168 5.56 14.71 12.09
N LEU A 169 6.57 14.47 11.24
CA LEU A 169 7.09 15.50 10.33
C LEU A 169 6.06 15.87 9.26
N VAL A 170 5.43 14.85 8.66
CA VAL A 170 4.39 15.05 7.65
C VAL A 170 3.14 15.69 8.28
N ILE A 171 2.69 15.17 9.42
CA ILE A 171 1.52 15.71 10.13
C ILE A 171 1.78 17.15 10.61
N GLY A 172 2.96 17.43 11.15
CA GLY A 172 3.37 18.79 11.50
C GLY A 172 3.36 19.72 10.30
N GLY A 173 3.84 19.25 9.13
CA GLY A 173 3.72 20.00 7.87
C GLY A 173 2.28 20.30 7.48
N VAL A 174 1.35 19.36 7.66
CA VAL A 174 -0.07 19.57 7.32
C VAL A 174 -0.71 20.66 8.19
N PHE A 175 -0.41 20.67 9.49
CA PHE A 175 -1.06 21.59 10.44
C PHE A 175 -0.33 22.93 10.62
N LEU A 176 0.99 22.95 10.46
CA LEU A 176 1.85 24.10 10.77
C LEU A 176 2.66 24.59 9.55
N GLY A 177 2.63 23.85 8.45
CA GLY A 177 3.42 24.16 7.25
C GLY A 177 2.74 25.18 6.34
N PRO A 178 3.43 25.58 5.26
CA PRO A 178 2.90 26.53 4.29
C PRO A 178 1.64 26.01 3.59
N HIS A 179 0.68 26.90 3.33
CA HIS A 179 -0.56 26.59 2.63
C HIS A 179 -0.49 26.86 1.11
N GLU A 180 0.66 27.31 0.63
CA GLU A 180 0.91 27.63 -0.78
C GLU A 180 2.35 27.27 -1.18
N GLY A 181 2.59 27.22 -2.50
CA GLY A 181 3.90 26.93 -3.08
C GLY A 181 4.36 25.47 -2.94
N ALA A 182 5.61 25.19 -3.30
CA ALA A 182 6.14 23.83 -3.39
C ALA A 182 6.11 23.04 -2.07
N ALA A 183 6.28 23.73 -0.93
CA ALA A 183 6.24 23.10 0.40
C ALA A 183 4.83 22.56 0.74
N PHE A 184 3.77 23.25 0.30
CA PHE A 184 2.41 22.76 0.43
C PHE A 184 2.21 21.45 -0.35
N PHE A 185 2.64 21.41 -1.62
CA PHE A 185 2.55 20.19 -2.44
C PHE A 185 3.35 19.03 -1.82
N ALA A 186 4.58 19.29 -1.38
CA ALA A 186 5.40 18.28 -0.71
C ALA A 186 4.69 17.69 0.52
N THR A 187 4.01 18.54 1.29
CA THR A 187 3.21 18.13 2.46
C THR A 187 2.00 17.29 2.05
N VAL A 188 1.26 17.69 1.02
CA VAL A 188 0.10 16.95 0.50
C VAL A 188 0.51 15.57 -0.02
N PHE A 189 1.55 15.50 -0.87
CA PHE A 189 2.09 14.22 -1.35
C PHE A 189 2.68 13.39 -0.22
N GLY A 190 3.33 14.03 0.76
CA GLY A 190 3.81 13.40 1.98
C GLY A 190 2.68 12.76 2.78
N LEU A 191 1.54 13.44 2.91
CA LEU A 191 0.34 12.92 3.59
C LEU A 191 -0.25 11.73 2.84
N PHE A 192 -0.37 11.80 1.51
CA PHE A 192 -0.79 10.64 0.71
C PHE A 192 0.17 9.45 0.85
N GLY A 193 1.48 9.69 0.79
CA GLY A 193 2.49 8.65 1.01
C GLY A 193 2.41 8.06 2.41
N LEU A 194 2.19 8.88 3.43
CA LEU A 194 2.01 8.45 4.82
C LEU A 194 0.79 7.54 4.96
N ILE A 195 -0.38 7.99 4.49
CA ILE A 195 -1.66 7.29 4.67
C ILE A 195 -1.69 6.03 3.79
N LEU A 196 -1.39 6.16 2.50
CA LEU A 196 -1.62 5.10 1.53
C LEU A 196 -0.48 4.08 1.51
N VAL A 197 0.75 4.45 1.85
CA VAL A 197 1.91 3.56 1.71
C VAL A 197 2.53 3.23 3.06
N LEU A 198 3.03 4.23 3.78
CA LEU A 198 3.88 3.99 4.95
C LEU A 198 3.09 3.39 6.11
N THR A 199 1.86 3.85 6.35
CA THR A 199 0.98 3.33 7.40
C THR A 199 0.63 1.85 7.20
N PRO A 200 0.05 1.42 6.06
CA PRO A 200 -0.25 0.00 5.85
C PRO A 200 1.01 -0.88 5.82
N LEU A 201 2.12 -0.39 5.23
CA LEU A 201 3.38 -1.11 5.22
C LEU A 201 3.93 -1.32 6.64
N THR A 202 3.78 -0.32 7.52
CA THR A 202 4.16 -0.42 8.94
C THR A 202 3.29 -1.45 9.68
N GLY A 203 1.99 -1.50 9.41
CA GLY A 203 1.10 -2.54 9.94
C GLY A 203 1.56 -3.95 9.54
N VAL A 204 1.90 -4.14 8.26
CA VAL A 204 2.48 -5.42 7.77
C VAL A 204 3.82 -5.71 8.43
N ALA A 205 4.69 -4.71 8.55
CA ALA A 205 6.00 -4.87 9.18
C ALA A 205 5.87 -5.33 10.64
N MET A 206 4.98 -4.73 11.41
CA MET A 206 4.66 -5.16 12.78
C MET A 206 4.13 -6.58 12.83
N TYR A 207 3.21 -6.93 11.93
CA TYR A 207 2.63 -8.27 11.87
C TYR A 207 3.68 -9.33 11.57
N LEU A 208 4.48 -9.13 10.52
CA LEU A 208 5.54 -10.07 10.12
C LEU A 208 6.63 -10.17 11.18
N HIS A 209 7.02 -9.05 11.78
CA HIS A 209 8.01 -9.02 12.86
C HIS A 209 7.51 -9.76 14.10
N ALA A 210 6.27 -9.50 14.54
CA ALA A 210 5.65 -10.18 15.67
C ALA A 210 5.54 -11.70 15.46
N LYS A 211 5.10 -12.13 14.27
CA LYS A 211 4.99 -13.54 13.91
C LYS A 211 6.34 -14.26 13.93
N ARG A 212 7.41 -13.58 13.52
CA ARG A 212 8.76 -14.13 13.59
C ARG A 212 9.26 -14.23 15.04
N ALA A 213 8.99 -13.21 15.86
CA ALA A 213 9.36 -13.20 17.28
C ALA A 213 8.70 -14.36 18.06
N SER A 214 7.41 -14.62 17.81
CA SER A 214 6.70 -15.75 18.43
C SER A 214 7.21 -17.13 17.99
N GLN A 215 7.83 -17.22 16.81
CA GLN A 215 8.39 -18.48 16.29
C GLN A 215 9.81 -18.77 16.81
N THR A 216 10.49 -17.75 17.32
CA THR A 216 11.90 -17.83 17.73
C THR A 216 12.10 -17.94 19.24
N ASP A 217 11.02 -18.27 19.98
CA ASP A 217 10.99 -18.42 21.44
C ASP A 217 11.67 -17.25 22.18
N THR A 218 11.44 -16.04 21.67
CA THR A 218 11.88 -14.82 22.35
C THR A 218 10.96 -14.55 23.54
N ALA A 219 11.50 -14.03 24.64
CA ALA A 219 10.72 -13.70 25.85
C ALA A 219 9.60 -12.65 25.63
N TRP A 220 9.50 -12.10 24.42
CA TRP A 220 8.53 -11.09 24.04
C TRP A 220 7.60 -11.60 22.93
N GLU A 221 6.33 -11.78 23.29
CA GLU A 221 5.26 -12.14 22.36
C GLU A 221 4.29 -10.96 22.17
N PRO A 222 4.51 -10.10 21.15
CA PRO A 222 3.63 -8.97 20.92
C PRO A 222 2.25 -9.39 20.41
N HIS A 223 1.19 -8.99 21.13
CA HIS A 223 -0.18 -9.11 20.64
C HIS A 223 -0.44 -8.13 19.47
N THR A 224 -0.31 -8.60 18.24
CA THR A 224 -0.54 -7.81 17.01
C THR A 224 -1.91 -7.14 16.96
N ALA A 225 -2.95 -7.80 17.49
CA ALA A 225 -4.28 -7.22 17.59
C ALA A 225 -4.31 -5.92 18.42
N ALA A 226 -3.49 -5.81 19.46
CA ALA A 226 -3.41 -4.59 20.26
C ALA A 226 -2.72 -3.46 19.49
N TYR A 227 -1.60 -3.73 18.81
CA TYR A 227 -0.82 -2.67 18.15
C TYR A 227 -1.46 -2.18 16.84
N ILE A 228 -2.11 -3.07 16.10
CA ILE A 228 -2.71 -2.76 14.79
C ILE A 228 -4.22 -2.52 14.93
N GLY A 229 -4.92 -3.33 15.75
CA GLY A 229 -6.37 -3.26 15.89
C GLY A 229 -6.85 -2.11 16.80
N ALA A 230 -6.12 -1.78 17.87
CA ALA A 230 -6.56 -0.70 18.76
C ALA A 230 -6.63 0.67 18.06
N PRO A 231 -5.68 1.06 17.20
CA PRO A 231 -5.80 2.29 16.41
C PRO A 231 -7.03 2.31 15.50
N VAL A 232 -7.37 1.18 14.88
CA VAL A 232 -8.59 1.06 14.06
C VAL A 232 -9.85 1.25 14.92
N LEU A 233 -9.91 0.61 16.09
CA LEU A 233 -11.02 0.80 17.02
C LEU A 233 -11.14 2.26 17.47
N VAL A 234 -10.02 2.90 17.79
CA VAL A 234 -9.96 4.32 18.15
C VAL A 234 -10.47 5.22 17.01
N ALA A 235 -10.14 4.90 15.76
CA ALA A 235 -10.64 5.60 14.59
C ALA A 235 -12.16 5.46 14.42
N VAL A 236 -12.70 4.26 14.59
CA VAL A 236 -14.15 3.99 14.51
C VAL A 236 -14.91 4.76 15.59
N LEU A 237 -14.39 4.75 16.82
CA LEU A 237 -14.96 5.55 17.91
C LEU A 237 -14.87 7.05 17.60
N ALA A 238 -13.74 7.54 17.10
CA ALA A 238 -13.57 8.93 16.73
C ALA A 238 -14.56 9.36 15.63
N TYR A 239 -14.79 8.52 14.62
CA TYR A 239 -15.80 8.77 13.59
C TYR A 239 -17.21 8.91 14.20
N ALA A 240 -17.60 7.96 15.05
CA ALA A 240 -18.92 7.95 15.69
C ALA A 240 -19.10 9.15 16.63
N LEU A 241 -18.06 9.52 17.38
CA LEU A 241 -18.09 10.64 18.31
C LEU A 241 -18.03 11.99 17.58
N SER A 242 -17.28 12.09 16.47
CA SER A 242 -17.15 13.34 15.72
C SER A 242 -18.49 13.82 15.15
N GLY A 243 -19.31 12.89 14.67
CA GLY A 243 -20.66 13.20 14.21
C GLY A 243 -21.66 13.50 15.34
N ALA A 244 -21.45 12.95 16.54
CA ALA A 244 -22.40 13.07 17.66
C ALA A 244 -22.06 14.18 18.67
N PHE A 245 -20.80 14.62 18.75
CA PHE A 245 -20.31 15.52 19.80
C PHE A 245 -19.64 16.79 19.28
N THR A 246 -19.01 16.76 18.10
CA THR A 246 -18.23 17.91 17.58
C THR A 246 -18.89 18.60 16.39
N ASP A 247 -20.05 18.13 15.93
CA ASP A 247 -20.76 18.62 14.73
C ASP A 247 -19.81 18.77 13.52
N SER A 248 -18.87 17.83 13.38
CA SER A 248 -17.85 17.94 12.34
C SER A 248 -18.46 17.81 10.96
N ILE A 249 -18.02 18.69 10.06
CA ILE A 249 -18.40 18.67 8.64
C ILE A 249 -17.73 17.48 7.93
N ASN A 250 -16.63 16.95 8.47
CA ASN A 250 -15.91 15.80 7.90
C ASN A 250 -15.45 14.78 8.96
N PRO A 251 -16.37 13.99 9.53
CA PRO A 251 -16.04 12.96 10.53
C PRO A 251 -15.03 11.92 10.03
N GLY A 252 -14.99 11.66 8.72
CA GLY A 252 -14.02 10.74 8.10
C GLY A 252 -12.58 11.27 8.17
N GLY A 253 -12.40 12.58 7.95
CA GLY A 253 -11.11 13.25 8.12
C GLY A 253 -10.62 13.18 9.58
N ASP A 254 -11.51 13.47 10.53
CA ASP A 254 -11.19 13.42 11.96
C ASP A 254 -10.76 12.01 12.39
N ALA A 255 -11.52 11.01 11.99
CA ALA A 255 -11.22 9.61 12.26
C ALA A 255 -9.85 9.19 11.69
N MET A 256 -9.47 9.69 10.51
CA MET A 256 -8.17 9.42 9.90
C MET A 256 -7.02 10.05 10.72
N TYR A 257 -7.13 11.29 11.15
CA TYR A 257 -6.09 11.92 11.96
C TYR A 257 -5.96 11.27 13.34
N VAL A 258 -7.09 10.92 13.96
CA VAL A 258 -7.12 10.19 15.23
C VAL A 258 -6.53 8.78 15.08
N PHE A 259 -6.82 8.09 13.97
CA PHE A 259 -6.17 6.84 13.61
C PHE A 259 -4.65 6.99 13.52
N LEU A 260 -4.15 7.97 12.77
CA LEU A 260 -2.71 8.19 12.59
C LEU A 260 -2.02 8.51 13.93
N ALA A 261 -2.64 9.31 14.78
CA ALA A 261 -2.12 9.61 16.11
C ALA A 261 -2.06 8.34 16.98
N ALA A 262 -3.14 7.56 17.04
CA ALA A 262 -3.18 6.31 17.80
C ALA A 262 -2.18 5.28 17.25
N PHE A 263 -2.08 5.14 15.93
CA PHE A 263 -1.15 4.21 15.28
C PHE A 263 0.31 4.63 15.48
N TRP A 264 0.60 5.92 15.54
CA TRP A 264 1.92 6.43 15.92
C TRP A 264 2.29 6.09 17.37
N VAL A 265 1.37 6.27 18.32
CA VAL A 265 1.58 5.90 19.73
C VAL A 265 1.80 4.40 19.90
N THR A 266 1.00 3.55 19.23
CA THR A 266 1.20 2.10 19.29
C THR A 266 2.50 1.69 18.61
N SER A 267 2.92 2.37 17.53
CA SER A 267 4.21 2.14 16.87
C SER A 267 5.40 2.47 17.77
N ILE A 268 5.37 3.60 18.47
CA ILE A 268 6.39 3.95 19.47
C ILE A 268 6.45 2.88 20.56
N THR A 269 5.29 2.52 21.10
CA THR A 269 5.20 1.52 22.18
C THR A 269 5.76 0.18 21.73
N TYR A 270 5.47 -0.23 20.48
CA TYR A 270 6.00 -1.44 19.87
C TYR A 270 7.54 -1.40 19.80
N VAL A 271 8.11 -0.32 19.28
CA VAL A 271 9.57 -0.16 19.15
C VAL A 271 10.27 -0.13 20.51
N ILE A 272 9.71 0.58 21.50
CA ILE A 272 10.25 0.63 22.86
C ILE A 272 10.25 -0.78 23.48
N ARG A 273 9.13 -1.49 23.41
CA ARG A 273 9.00 -2.84 23.98
C ARG A 273 9.90 -3.85 23.29
N TRP A 274 10.01 -3.76 21.97
CA TRP A 274 10.97 -4.55 21.21
C TRP A 274 12.40 -4.32 21.69
N LYS A 275 12.83 -3.06 21.84
CA LYS A 275 14.17 -2.72 22.33
C LYS A 275 14.43 -3.23 23.74
N THR A 276 13.45 -3.12 24.64
CA THR A 276 13.60 -3.64 26.01
C THR A 276 13.69 -5.16 26.08
N ALA A 277 13.14 -5.87 25.11
CA ALA A 277 13.20 -7.34 25.05
C ALA A 277 14.53 -7.88 24.48
N LEU A 278 15.33 -7.02 23.83
CA LEU A 278 16.66 -7.35 23.34
C LEU A 278 17.76 -7.20 24.41
N ASN A 279 17.44 -6.53 25.53
CA ASN A 279 18.34 -6.28 26.65
C ASN A 279 18.03 -7.20 27.82
#